data_AF-A0A0C3JD79-F1
#
_entry.id   AF-A0A0C3JD79-F1
#
_cell.length_a   1.000
_cell.length_b   1.000
_cell.length_c   1.000
_cell.angle_alpha   90.00
_cell.angle_beta   90.00
_cell.angle_gamma   90.00
#
_symmetry.space_group_name_H-M   'P 1'
#
loop_
_entity.id
_entity.type
_entity.pdbx_description
1 polymer ?
#
loop_
_entity_poly.entity_id
_entity_poly.type
_entity_poly.pdbx_seq_one_letter_code
_entity_poly.pdbx_strand_id
1 'polypeptide(L)' 'QKQREYVEQLQAEINALQARLGYEANAETIVSNHIKLLHRYNEAKDATQILVGRLASLKGTTVRQIYIDMDLLDDAN' A
#
# COMPACT_ATOMS: atom_id res chain seq x y z
N GLN A 1 34.17 -28.29 -3.44
CA GLN A 1 33.03 -28.75 -4.26
C GLN A 1 31.71 -28.23 -3.70
N LYS A 2 31.28 -28.64 -2.50
CA LYS A 2 30.07 -28.11 -1.81
C LYS A 2 29.96 -26.57 -1.74
N GLN A 3 31.05 -25.86 -1.46
CA GLN A 3 31.02 -24.38 -1.43
C GLN A 3 30.73 -23.76 -2.81
N ARG A 4 31.18 -24.38 -3.90
CA ARG A 4 30.89 -23.88 -5.26
C ARG A 4 29.42 -24.11 -5.62
N GLU A 5 28.91 -25.31 -5.33
CA GLU A 5 27.50 -25.65 -5.54
C GLU A 5 26.56 -24.72 -4.75
N TYR A 6 26.91 -24.39 -3.50
CA TYR A 6 26.14 -23.44 -2.69
C TYR A 6 26.16 -22.01 -3.26
N VAL A 7 27.31 -21.54 -3.74
CA VAL A 7 27.42 -20.22 -4.38
C VAL A 7 26.62 -20.18 -5.69
N GLU A 8 26.64 -21.25 -6.49
CA GLU A 8 25.86 -21.36 -7.72
C GLU A 8 24.35 -21.33 -7.46
N GLN A 9 23.89 -22.03 -6.41
CA GLN A 9 22.49 -21.98 -5.99
C GLN A 9 22.05 -20.57 -5.57
N LEU A 10 22.84 -19.91 -4.71
CA LEU A 10 22.55 -18.53 -4.30
C LEU A 10 22.53 -17.57 -5.49
N GLN A 11 23.44 -17.74 -6.45
CA GLN A 11 23.46 -16.89 -7.64
C GLN A 11 22.23 -17.12 -8.53
N ALA A 12 21.75 -18.37 -8.66
CA ALA A 12 20.53 -18.69 -9.39
C ALA A 12 19.29 -18.06 -8.72
N GLU A 13 19.22 -18.10 -7.38
CA GLU A 13 18.15 -17.44 -6.63
C GLU A 13 18.17 -15.92 -6.79
N ILE A 14 19.35 -15.30 -6.72
CA ILE A 14 19.51 -13.86 -6.96
C ILE A 14 19.02 -13.48 -8.36
N ASN A 15 19.41 -14.25 -9.38
CA ASN A 15 19.00 -13.99 -10.76
C ASN A 15 17.48 -14.12 -10.93
N ALA A 16 16.86 -15.12 -10.30
CA ALA A 16 15.41 -15.31 -10.34
C ALA A 16 14.66 -14.15 -9.65
N LEU A 17 15.17 -13.67 -8.51
CA LEU A 17 14.63 -12.52 -7.80
C LEU A 17 14.78 -11.22 -8.61
N GLN A 18 15.94 -11.01 -9.23
CA GLN A 18 16.20 -9.85 -10.10
C GLN A 18 15.30 -9.86 -11.35
N ALA A 19 15.09 -11.01 -11.98
CA ALA A 19 14.18 -11.12 -13.12
C ALA A 19 12.73 -10.76 -12.75
N ARG A 20 12.30 -11.13 -11.53
CA ARG A 20 10.95 -10.82 -11.03
C ARG A 20 10.77 -9.35 -10.65
N LEU A 21 11.81 -8.72 -10.10
CA LEU A 21 11.78 -7.31 -9.69
C LEU A 21 12.07 -6.36 -10.86
N GLY A 22 12.80 -6.83 -11.88
CA GLY A 22 13.44 -6.04 -12.92
C GLY A 22 14.93 -5.89 -12.63
N TYR A 23 15.79 -6.14 -13.62
CA TYR A 23 17.26 -6.16 -13.44
C TYR A 23 17.86 -4.83 -12.96
N GLU A 24 17.20 -3.70 -13.23
CA GLU A 24 17.60 -2.38 -12.74
C GLU A 24 16.76 -1.87 -11.56
N ALA A 25 15.80 -2.68 -11.11
CA ALA A 25 14.89 -2.28 -10.06
C ALA A 25 15.56 -2.47 -8.70
N ASN A 26 15.89 -1.34 -8.05
CA ASN A 26 16.35 -1.36 -6.68
C ASN A 26 15.16 -1.71 -5.76
N ALA A 27 15.18 -2.93 -5.21
CA ALA A 27 14.16 -3.44 -4.30
C ALA A 27 13.88 -2.51 -3.11
N GLU A 28 14.93 -1.90 -2.54
CA GLU A 28 14.81 -0.94 -1.45
C GLU A 28 14.05 0.31 -1.89
N THR A 29 14.30 0.79 -3.11
CA THR A 29 13.59 1.95 -3.66
C THR A 29 12.11 1.62 -3.91
N ILE A 30 11.81 0.43 -4.43
CA ILE A 30 10.42 -0.02 -4.64
C ILE A 30 9.66 -0.04 -3.32
N VAL A 31 10.23 -0.69 -2.29
CA VAL A 31 9.60 -0.79 -0.97
C VAL A 31 9.47 0.59 -0.32
N SER A 32 10.50 1.43 -0.39
CA SER A 32 10.46 2.80 0.12
C SER A 32 9.34 3.63 -0.54
N ASN A 33 9.19 3.52 -1.86
CA ASN A 33 8.12 4.20 -2.59
C ASN A 33 6.74 3.69 -2.17
N HIS A 34 6.58 2.38 -1.99
CA HIS A 34 5.32 1.80 -1.52
C HIS A 34 4.95 2.29 -0.12
N ILE A 35 5.91 2.31 0.81
CA ILE A 35 5.73 2.84 2.17
C ILE A 35 5.28 4.31 2.13
N LYS A 36 5.94 5.14 1.31
CA LYS A 36 5.56 6.55 1.14
C LYS A 36 4.14 6.71 0.60
N LEU A 37 3.73 5.89 -0.36
CA LEU A 37 2.37 5.92 -0.91
C LEU A 37 1.34 5.50 0.14
N LEU A 38 1.63 4.47 0.94
CA LEU A 38 0.75 4.04 2.03
C LEU A 38 0.58 5.14 3.09
N HIS A 39 1.66 5.81 3.51
CA HIS A 39 1.55 6.93 4.44
C HIS A 39 0.70 8.06 3.88
N ARG A 40 0.91 8.45 2.61
CA ARG A 40 0.11 9.49 1.95
C ARG A 40 -1.37 9.11 1.85
N TYR A 41 -1.67 7.85 1.55
CA TYR A 41 -3.05 7.36 1.53
C TYR A 41 -3.68 7.45 2.92
N ASN A 42 -2.98 6.99 3.96
CA ASN A 42 -3.49 7.04 5.33
C ASN A 42 -3.73 8.49 5.80
N GLU A 43 -2.78 9.40 5.55
CA GLU A 43 -2.95 10.82 5.89
C GLU A 43 -4.17 11.44 5.19
N ALA A 44 -4.35 11.17 3.89
CA ALA A 44 -5.51 11.66 3.14
C ALA A 44 -6.83 11.05 3.64
N LYS A 45 -6.82 9.75 3.98
CA LYS A 45 -7.97 9.04 4.54
C LYS A 45 -8.36 9.63 5.89
N ASP A 46 -7.40 9.83 6.79
CA ASP A 46 -7.63 10.35 8.14
C ASP A 46 -8.16 11.78 8.10
N ALA A 47 -7.57 12.64 7.26
CA ALA A 47 -8.05 14.00 7.04
C ALA A 47 -9.51 14.01 6.53
N THR A 48 -9.80 13.16 5.54
CA THR A 48 -11.16 12.98 5.02
C THR A 48 -12.13 12.52 6.11
N GLN A 49 -11.74 11.54 6.91
CA GLN A 49 -12.58 10.97 7.98
C GLN A 49 -12.93 12.02 9.04
N ILE A 50 -11.99 12.91 9.39
CA ILE A 50 -12.24 14.04 10.30
C ILE A 50 -13.28 14.99 9.71
N LEU A 51 -13.14 15.34 8.43
CA LEU A 51 -14.08 16.24 7.74
C LEU A 51 -15.47 15.62 7.65
N VAL A 52 -15.58 14.34 7.30
CA VAL A 52 -16.85 13.61 7.26
C VAL A 52 -17.49 13.55 8.65
N GLY A 53 -16.71 13.29 9.70
CA GLY A 53 -17.20 13.31 11.08
C GLY A 53 -17.81 14.66 11.47
N ARG A 54 -17.14 15.77 11.13
CA ARG A 54 -17.67 17.12 11.35
C ARG A 54 -18.94 17.38 10.54
N LEU A 55 -18.97 16.96 9.28
CA LEU A 55 -20.13 17.11 8.41
C LEU A 55 -21.35 16.33 8.94
N ALA A 56 -21.14 15.11 9.41
CA ALA A 56 -22.18 14.29 10.03
C ALA A 56 -22.78 14.98 11.26
N SER A 57 -21.92 15.51 12.15
CA SER A 57 -22.35 16.28 13.33
C SER A 57 -23.15 17.52 12.96
N LEU A 58 -22.72 18.29 11.95
CA LEU A 58 -23.43 19.49 11.48
C LEU A 58 -24.80 19.15 10.87
N LYS A 59 -24.91 18.01 10.20
CA LYS A 59 -26.17 17.54 9.61
C LYS A 59 -27.06 16.77 10.60
N GLY A 60 -26.61 16.53 11.83
CA GLY A 60 -27.33 15.70 12.80
C GLY A 60 -27.55 14.26 12.30
N THR A 61 -26.63 13.76 11.47
CA THR A 61 -26.70 12.40 10.89
C THR A 61 -25.47 11.58 11.27
N THR A 62 -25.43 10.32 10.83
CA THR A 62 -24.29 9.43 11.09
C THR A 62 -23.25 9.53 9.98
N VAL A 63 -21.99 9.24 10.32
CA VAL A 63 -20.90 9.11 9.32
C VAL A 63 -21.29 8.12 8.22
N ARG A 64 -21.91 6.98 8.57
CA ARG A 64 -22.36 5.99 7.58
C ARG A 64 -23.36 6.58 6.59
N GLN A 65 -24.29 7.41 7.05
CA GLN A 65 -25.25 8.07 6.15
C GLN A 65 -24.55 9.03 5.20
N ILE A 66 -23.54 9.79 5.66
CA ILE A 66 -22.73 10.62 4.77
C ILE A 66 -22.04 9.78 3.70
N TYR A 67 -21.48 8.62 4.07
CA TYR A 67 -20.86 7.70 3.11
C TYR A 67 -21.87 7.18 2.07
N ILE A 68 -23.10 6.86 2.48
CA ILE A 68 -24.18 6.47 1.55
C ILE A 68 -24.56 7.64 0.64
N ASP A 69 -24.81 8.82 1.21
CA ASP A 69 -25.25 10.01 0.48
C ASP A 69 -24.21 10.48 -0.55
N MET A 70 -22.93 10.18 -0.31
CA MET A 70 -21.80 10.55 -1.17
C MET A 70 -21.31 9.40 -2.06
N ASP A 71 -21.97 8.24 -2.04
CA ASP A 71 -21.56 7.05 -2.81
C ASP A 71 -20.12 6.60 -2.52
N LEU A 72 -19.74 6.64 -1.24
CA LEU A 72 -18.39 6.31 -0.73
C LEU A 72 -18.34 4.99 0.04
N LEU A 73 -19.42 4.21 0.07
CA LEU A 73 -19.36 2.88 0.66
C LEU A 73 -18.41 2.01 -0.16
N ASP A 74 -17.43 1.39 0.49
CA ASP A 74 -16.61 0.37 -0.16
C ASP A 74 -17.50 -0.82 -0.54
N ASP A 75 -17.51 -1.19 -1.82
CA ASP A 75 -18.21 -2.38 -2.35
C ASP A 75 -17.52 -3.71 -1.93
N ALA A 76 -16.48 -3.66 -1.09
CA ALA A 76 -15.63 -4.80 -0.78
C ALA A 76 -16.01 -5.46 0.54
N ASN A 77 -16.86 -6.49 0.44
CA ASN A 77 -16.77 -7.70 1.28
C ASN A 77 -15.79 -8.69 0.63
#